data_AF-A0A418Q5F7-F1
#
_entry.id   AF-A0A418Q5F7-F1
#
_cell.length_a   1.000
_cell.length_b   1.000
_cell.length_c   1.000
_cell.angle_alpha   90.00
_cell.angle_beta   90.00
_cell.angle_gamma   90.00
#
_symmetry.space_group_name_H-M   'P 1'
#
loop_
_entity.id
_entity.type
_entity.pdbx_description
1 polymer ?
#
loop_
_entity_poly.entity_id
_entity_poly.type
_entity_poly.pdbx_seq_one_letter_code
_entity_poly.pdbx_strand_id
1 'polypeptide(L)'
;MSDKKRNWLHKLFGHEEPQGGASTPEDPGSGEPLDGILDELEQPHPVFDKLKMNQGLMLEETLIKAFNERGYHAEVNGKDVRITPPSGRPSTVHLDNLYLQVSNLRNIDADMPQVVHAFVSSLLSVRPATSYRDADFFRGMRVRLQPIDSLEWEEWAMDALGLPVTLRTESDQNGPQPLFRTKSGGIGTAAQGDTQGAGGAGNPGGSGDDVQLDSEVVQPLFTKDSPVQPWSEDTIVRLCFDSEESVENLNPSSLEDRGPVEDLYRMGYRNLWQELIDSDLSAVRFTPSEEQRFGASQASTLPPSMQDANAEESCWLLETSSFFGGSIPLFLDEIMERYAPEVDRSKGLIFAMPHRHLTLVREVTNGASLMNSIGLMVSIAAEQYTSQPGSISPRLHLWHEGQVETFTDIIWGDDERQAEIQVKPSPYLMAKINEGLDGPEGPEGLEGSGGGPEPF
;
A
#
# COMPACT_ATOMS: atom_id res chain seq x y z
N MET A 1 -19.45 5.86 -6.96
CA MET A 1 -20.62 5.22 -6.31
C MET A 1 -20.86 3.91 -7.04
N SER A 2 -20.71 2.75 -6.36
CA SER A 2 -20.87 1.45 -7.01
C SER A 2 -22.30 1.24 -7.51
N ASP A 3 -22.47 0.46 -8.58
CA ASP A 3 -23.80 0.18 -9.14
C ASP A 3 -24.69 -0.55 -8.14
N LYS A 4 -24.10 -1.37 -7.25
CA LYS A 4 -24.81 -1.97 -6.11
C LYS A 4 -25.37 -0.89 -5.16
N LYS A 5 -24.59 0.15 -4.83
CA LYS A 5 -25.02 1.27 -3.96
C LYS A 5 -26.09 2.15 -4.62
N ARG A 6 -25.99 2.42 -5.93
CA ARG A 6 -27.03 3.14 -6.68
C ARG A 6 -28.34 2.36 -6.76
N ASN A 7 -28.27 1.07 -7.06
CA ASN A 7 -29.43 0.20 -7.15
C ASN A 7 -30.12 0.07 -5.77
N TRP A 8 -29.34 0.04 -4.69
CA TRP A 8 -29.86 0.01 -3.32
C TRP A 8 -30.52 1.32 -2.88
N LEU A 9 -29.89 2.49 -3.09
CA LEU A 9 -30.49 3.80 -2.75
C LEU A 9 -31.78 4.05 -3.52
N HIS A 10 -31.86 3.59 -4.77
CA HIS A 10 -33.07 3.63 -5.57
C HIS A 10 -34.18 2.74 -5.00
N LYS A 11 -33.87 1.54 -4.49
CA LYS A 11 -34.84 0.64 -3.84
C LYS A 11 -35.38 1.19 -2.50
N LEU A 12 -34.63 2.03 -1.79
CA LEU A 12 -35.00 2.52 -0.45
C LEU A 12 -35.64 3.91 -0.43
N PHE A 13 -35.28 4.79 -1.38
CA PHE A 13 -35.75 6.18 -1.42
C PHE A 13 -36.52 6.53 -2.71
N GLY A 14 -36.57 5.64 -3.69
CA GLY A 14 -37.30 5.82 -4.95
C GLY A 14 -38.80 5.52 -4.81
N HIS A 15 -39.55 6.40 -4.15
CA HIS A 15 -40.99 6.50 -4.37
C HIS A 15 -41.28 7.79 -5.13
N GLU A 16 -41.49 7.69 -6.45
CA GLU A 16 -42.09 8.76 -7.23
C GLU A 16 -43.52 9.02 -6.73
N GLU A 17 -43.86 10.30 -6.50
CA GLU A 17 -45.24 10.73 -6.28
C GLU A 17 -46.11 10.31 -7.47
N PRO A 18 -47.32 9.78 -7.24
CA PRO A 18 -48.18 9.36 -8.33
C PRO A 18 -48.75 10.60 -9.03
N GLN A 19 -48.17 10.95 -10.19
CA GLN A 19 -48.88 11.77 -11.17
C GLN A 19 -50.03 10.94 -11.75
N GLY A 20 -51.24 11.42 -11.49
CA GLY A 20 -52.48 10.76 -11.87
C GLY A 20 -52.64 10.58 -13.38
N GLY A 21 -52.98 9.35 -13.76
CA GLY A 21 -53.43 9.00 -15.10
C GLY A 21 -53.92 7.55 -15.12
N ALA A 22 -55.25 7.37 -15.18
CA ALA A 22 -55.91 6.09 -15.07
C ALA A 22 -55.65 5.17 -16.29
N SER A 23 -55.23 3.92 -16.09
CA SER A 23 -55.75 2.73 -16.80
C SER A 23 -55.34 1.41 -16.10
N THR A 24 -56.35 0.58 -15.78
CA THR A 24 -56.39 -0.91 -15.68
C THR A 24 -55.42 -1.69 -14.77
N PRO A 25 -55.92 -2.70 -14.00
CA PRO A 25 -55.10 -3.44 -13.05
C PRO A 25 -54.39 -4.61 -13.74
N GLU A 26 -53.08 -4.50 -13.88
CA GLU A 26 -52.21 -5.65 -14.13
C GLU A 26 -51.60 -6.14 -12.80
N ASP A 27 -51.78 -7.43 -12.58
CA ASP A 27 -51.11 -8.38 -11.69
C ASP A 27 -50.02 -7.86 -10.73
N PRO A 28 -50.18 -7.96 -9.38
CA PRO A 28 -49.11 -7.70 -8.42
C PRO A 28 -48.22 -8.95 -8.29
N GLY A 29 -47.44 -9.23 -9.34
CA GLY A 29 -46.47 -10.32 -9.36
C GLY A 29 -45.03 -9.79 -9.32
N SER A 30 -44.25 -10.25 -8.33
CA SER A 30 -42.81 -9.99 -8.09
C SER A 30 -42.43 -8.73 -7.28
N GLY A 31 -43.04 -8.58 -6.10
CA GLY A 31 -42.25 -8.03 -4.99
C GLY A 31 -41.20 -9.06 -4.60
N GLU A 32 -39.91 -8.77 -4.79
CA GLU A 32 -38.85 -9.54 -4.13
C GLU A 32 -39.17 -9.62 -2.63
N PRO A 33 -39.08 -10.79 -1.99
CA PRO A 33 -39.38 -10.91 -0.57
C PRO A 33 -38.42 -10.01 0.22
N LEU A 34 -39.00 -9.04 0.95
CA LEU A 34 -38.28 -8.12 1.84
C LEU A 34 -37.39 -8.84 2.86
N ASP A 35 -37.66 -10.12 3.13
CA ASP A 35 -36.85 -10.98 4.00
C ASP A 35 -35.39 -11.13 3.51
N GLY A 36 -35.14 -11.14 2.20
CA GLY A 36 -33.77 -11.24 1.66
C GLY A 36 -32.94 -9.96 1.86
N ILE A 37 -33.59 -8.80 1.99
CA ILE A 37 -32.93 -7.50 2.17
C ILE A 37 -32.45 -7.34 3.61
N LEU A 38 -33.18 -7.88 4.59
CA LEU A 38 -32.79 -7.82 6.00
C LEU A 38 -31.54 -8.67 6.28
N ASP A 39 -31.44 -9.85 5.67
CA ASP A 39 -30.25 -10.72 5.78
C ASP A 39 -29.01 -10.08 5.14
N GLU A 40 -29.17 -9.28 4.08
CA GLU A 40 -28.07 -8.55 3.42
C GLU A 40 -27.57 -7.37 4.26
N LEU A 41 -28.44 -6.73 5.06
CA LEU A 41 -28.07 -5.65 5.97
C LEU A 41 -27.21 -6.11 7.15
N GLU A 42 -27.30 -7.39 7.52
CA GLU A 42 -26.48 -8.00 8.56
C GLU A 42 -25.10 -8.44 8.06
N GLN A 43 -24.89 -8.49 6.75
CA GLN A 43 -23.59 -8.83 6.18
C GLN A 43 -22.56 -7.72 6.47
N PRO A 44 -21.26 -8.03 6.53
CA PRO A 44 -20.26 -7.00 6.77
C PRO A 44 -20.11 -6.07 5.56
N HIS A 45 -19.92 -4.78 5.81
CA HIS A 45 -19.78 -3.77 4.79
C HIS A 45 -18.49 -4.00 3.97
N PRO A 46 -18.51 -3.88 2.63
CA PRO A 46 -17.35 -4.22 1.78
C PRO A 46 -16.11 -3.37 2.07
N VAL A 47 -16.30 -2.12 2.44
CA VAL A 47 -15.20 -1.17 2.75
C VAL A 47 -14.87 -1.13 4.25
N PHE A 48 -15.89 -1.33 5.08
CA PHE A 48 -15.83 -1.17 6.53
C PHE A 48 -16.12 -2.54 7.15
N ASP A 49 -15.22 -3.48 6.92
CA ASP A 49 -15.39 -4.92 7.13
C ASP A 49 -15.71 -5.35 8.58
N LYS A 50 -15.47 -4.49 9.58
CA LYS A 50 -15.83 -4.67 10.99
C LYS A 50 -17.20 -4.07 11.34
N LEU A 51 -17.88 -3.44 10.39
CA LEU A 51 -19.25 -2.92 10.52
C LEU A 51 -20.20 -3.77 9.68
N LYS A 52 -21.44 -3.93 10.15
CA LYS A 52 -22.53 -4.43 9.31
C LYS A 52 -22.81 -3.45 8.17
N MET A 53 -23.43 -3.91 7.09
CA MET A 53 -23.77 -3.09 5.92
C MET A 53 -24.61 -1.88 6.32
N ASN A 54 -25.63 -2.06 7.15
CA ASN A 54 -26.46 -0.95 7.65
C ASN A 54 -25.65 0.07 8.48
N GLN A 55 -24.71 -0.39 9.30
CA GLN A 55 -23.84 0.46 10.12
C GLN A 55 -22.84 1.23 9.27
N GLY A 56 -22.26 0.60 8.24
CA GLY A 56 -21.38 1.26 7.28
C GLY A 56 -22.10 2.38 6.53
N LEU A 57 -23.31 2.12 6.04
CA LEU A 57 -24.12 3.13 5.37
C LEU A 57 -24.55 4.27 6.31
N MET A 58 -24.90 3.95 7.55
CA MET A 58 -25.20 4.95 8.58
C MET A 58 -23.98 5.83 8.88
N LEU A 59 -22.77 5.26 8.92
CA LEU A 59 -21.53 6.01 9.11
C LEU A 59 -21.31 7.01 7.97
N GLU A 60 -21.44 6.58 6.72
CA GLU A 60 -21.31 7.45 5.55
C GLU A 60 -22.34 8.59 5.56
N GLU A 61 -23.61 8.28 5.78
CA GLU A 61 -24.70 9.28 5.80
C GLU A 61 -24.48 10.29 6.93
N THR A 62 -24.13 9.81 8.12
CA THR A 62 -23.86 10.67 9.29
C THR A 62 -22.66 11.58 9.02
N LEU A 63 -21.60 11.08 8.39
CA LEU A 63 -20.43 11.88 7.99
C LEU A 63 -20.83 13.00 7.03
N ILE A 64 -21.52 12.65 5.94
CA ILE A 64 -21.96 13.61 4.93
C ILE A 64 -22.84 14.69 5.59
N LYS A 65 -23.79 14.28 6.41
CA LYS A 65 -24.67 15.20 7.14
C LYS A 65 -23.88 16.13 8.07
N ALA A 66 -22.95 15.60 8.85
CA ALA A 66 -22.16 16.37 9.82
C ALA A 66 -21.24 17.42 9.16
N PHE A 67 -20.72 17.15 7.95
CA PHE A 67 -19.99 18.14 7.15
C PHE A 67 -20.92 19.18 6.53
N ASN A 68 -22.01 18.75 5.91
CA ASN A 68 -22.99 19.63 5.27
C ASN A 68 -23.60 20.63 6.26
N GLU A 69 -23.90 20.20 7.50
CA GLU A 69 -24.38 21.07 8.58
C GLU A 69 -23.39 22.19 8.96
N ARG A 70 -22.10 22.00 8.68
CA ARG A 70 -21.05 23.00 8.87
C ARG A 70 -20.68 23.76 7.60
N GLY A 71 -21.46 23.58 6.53
CA GLY A 71 -21.30 24.24 5.24
C GLY A 71 -20.30 23.57 4.29
N TYR A 72 -19.74 22.42 4.64
CA TYR A 72 -18.81 21.68 3.77
C TYR A 72 -19.60 20.71 2.91
N HIS A 73 -19.31 20.63 1.60
CA HIS A 73 -19.81 19.54 0.77
C HIS A 73 -18.91 18.32 0.96
N ALA A 74 -19.49 17.17 1.29
CA ALA A 74 -18.73 15.94 1.55
C ALA A 74 -19.15 14.78 0.66
N GLU A 75 -18.16 14.03 0.17
CA GLU A 75 -18.34 12.83 -0.65
C GLU A 75 -17.49 11.69 -0.06
N VAL A 76 -18.13 10.57 0.25
CA VAL A 76 -17.44 9.37 0.78
C VAL A 76 -17.22 8.37 -0.35
N ASN A 77 -16.00 7.85 -0.45
CA ASN A 77 -15.66 6.76 -1.34
C ASN A 77 -14.56 5.91 -0.71
N GLY A 78 -14.83 4.61 -0.52
CA GLY A 78 -13.92 3.76 0.22
C GLY A 78 -13.73 4.28 1.65
N LYS A 79 -12.49 4.21 2.13
CA LYS A 79 -12.10 4.71 3.45
C LYS A 79 -11.73 6.20 3.43
N ASP A 80 -12.11 6.93 2.39
CA ASP A 80 -11.80 8.35 2.24
C ASP A 80 -13.07 9.20 2.19
N VAL A 81 -13.00 10.40 2.79
CA VAL A 81 -13.98 11.46 2.60
C VAL A 81 -13.32 12.67 1.95
N ARG A 82 -13.84 13.06 0.80
CA ARG A 82 -13.48 14.32 0.13
C ARG A 82 -14.40 15.42 0.66
N ILE A 83 -13.81 16.44 1.27
CA ILE A 83 -14.51 17.58 1.84
C ILE A 83 -14.19 18.85 1.06
N THR A 84 -15.21 19.62 0.68
CA THR A 84 -15.07 20.86 -0.07
C THR A 84 -15.62 22.01 0.77
N PRO A 85 -14.78 22.92 1.28
CA PRO A 85 -15.24 24.10 2.01
C PRO A 85 -15.97 25.09 1.09
N PRO A 86 -16.86 25.94 1.63
CA PRO A 86 -17.49 27.02 0.85
C PRO A 86 -16.49 27.97 0.19
N SER A 87 -15.33 28.12 0.81
CA SER A 87 -14.33 29.13 0.48
C SER A 87 -13.25 28.64 -0.48
N GLY A 88 -13.22 27.37 -0.90
CA GLY A 88 -12.08 26.92 -1.68
C GLY A 88 -11.98 25.44 -2.00
N ARG A 89 -10.73 24.96 -1.96
CA ARG A 89 -10.30 23.72 -2.59
C ARG A 89 -10.69 22.49 -1.76
N PRO A 90 -11.06 21.38 -2.44
CA PRO A 90 -11.34 20.13 -1.77
C PRO A 90 -10.10 19.58 -1.06
N SER A 91 -10.33 18.88 0.05
CA SER A 91 -9.32 18.15 0.82
C SER A 91 -9.81 16.72 1.05
N THR A 92 -8.91 15.75 1.14
CA THR A 92 -9.25 14.35 1.40
C THR A 92 -8.86 13.99 2.84
N VAL A 93 -9.73 13.26 3.52
CA VAL A 93 -9.52 12.81 4.90
C VAL A 93 -9.72 11.30 4.97
N HIS A 94 -8.72 10.60 5.49
CA HIS A 94 -8.75 9.15 5.69
C HIS A 94 -9.58 8.80 6.93
N LEU A 95 -10.46 7.82 6.79
CA LEU A 95 -11.44 7.41 7.79
C LEU A 95 -10.98 6.26 8.69
N ASP A 96 -9.77 5.70 8.50
CA ASP A 96 -9.32 4.49 9.22
C ASP A 96 -9.50 4.57 10.74
N ASN A 97 -9.08 5.69 11.34
CA ASN A 97 -9.18 5.89 12.78
C ASN A 97 -10.65 5.98 13.23
N LEU A 98 -11.48 6.72 12.49
CA LEU A 98 -12.90 6.87 12.81
C LEU A 98 -13.63 5.53 12.67
N TYR A 99 -13.38 4.82 11.58
CA TYR A 99 -13.93 3.50 11.30
C TYR A 99 -13.61 2.52 12.44
N LEU A 100 -12.35 2.40 12.84
CA LEU A 100 -11.94 1.51 13.94
C LEU A 100 -12.52 1.97 15.29
N GLN A 101 -12.62 3.28 15.52
CA GLN A 101 -13.24 3.79 16.74
C GLN A 101 -14.72 3.42 16.80
N VAL A 102 -15.44 3.57 15.69
CA VAL A 102 -16.86 3.23 15.58
C VAL A 102 -17.07 1.72 15.71
N SER A 103 -16.21 0.88 15.11
CA SER A 103 -16.33 -0.58 15.22
C SER A 103 -16.16 -1.11 16.65
N ASN A 104 -15.50 -0.34 17.52
CA ASN A 104 -15.28 -0.69 18.92
C ASN A 104 -16.38 -0.17 19.88
N LEU A 105 -17.42 0.50 19.36
CA LEU A 105 -18.51 1.00 20.19
C LEU A 105 -19.38 -0.14 20.73
N ARG A 106 -19.81 -0.01 21.99
CA ARG A 106 -20.71 -0.98 22.62
C ARG A 106 -22.12 -0.93 22.03
N ASN A 107 -22.59 0.26 21.67
CA ASN A 107 -23.87 0.48 21.03
C ASN A 107 -23.67 1.38 19.80
N ILE A 108 -23.22 0.76 18.71
CA ILE A 108 -22.87 1.45 17.46
C ILE A 108 -24.00 2.38 17.00
N ASP A 109 -25.23 1.89 16.94
CA ASP A 109 -26.36 2.65 16.38
C ASP A 109 -26.71 3.90 17.20
N ALA A 110 -26.54 3.85 18.54
CA ALA A 110 -26.84 4.98 19.42
C ALA A 110 -25.67 5.98 19.54
N ASP A 111 -24.43 5.47 19.55
CA ASP A 111 -23.25 6.25 19.91
C ASP A 111 -22.51 6.81 18.67
N MET A 112 -22.64 6.17 17.50
CA MET A 112 -21.94 6.56 16.27
C MET A 112 -22.17 8.03 15.88
N PRO A 113 -23.40 8.60 15.91
CA PRO A 113 -23.59 10.00 15.55
C PRO A 113 -22.75 10.96 16.39
N GLN A 114 -22.63 10.71 17.70
CA GLN A 114 -21.87 11.57 18.60
C GLN A 114 -20.37 11.50 18.30
N VAL A 115 -19.85 10.30 18.04
CA VAL A 115 -18.45 10.08 17.66
C VAL A 115 -18.12 10.78 16.34
N VAL A 116 -18.99 10.63 15.32
CA VAL A 116 -18.82 11.29 14.02
C VAL A 116 -18.87 12.81 14.17
N HIS A 117 -19.82 13.36 14.93
CA HIS A 117 -19.89 14.81 15.15
C HIS A 117 -18.66 15.35 15.87
N ALA A 118 -18.14 14.62 16.87
CA ALA A 118 -16.91 14.98 17.58
C ALA A 118 -15.70 14.93 16.64
N PHE A 119 -15.59 13.89 15.82
CA PHE A 119 -14.55 13.76 14.79
C PHE A 119 -14.57 14.94 13.81
N VAL A 120 -15.73 15.26 13.23
CA VAL A 120 -15.84 16.38 12.28
C VAL A 120 -15.58 17.72 12.96
N SER A 121 -16.02 17.92 14.22
CA SER A 121 -15.67 19.12 14.98
C SER A 121 -14.15 19.26 15.14
N SER A 122 -13.49 18.17 15.55
CA SER A 122 -12.04 18.16 15.76
C SER A 122 -11.27 18.40 14.47
N LEU A 123 -11.72 17.79 13.38
CA LEU A 123 -11.08 17.93 12.07
C LEU A 123 -11.18 19.37 11.55
N LEU A 124 -12.34 20.01 11.72
CA LEU A 124 -12.56 21.37 11.22
C LEU A 124 -12.00 22.45 12.15
N SER A 125 -11.64 22.12 13.39
CA SER A 125 -10.90 23.03 14.27
C SER A 125 -9.41 23.10 13.94
N VAL A 126 -8.88 22.13 13.19
CA VAL A 126 -7.47 22.12 12.79
C VAL A 126 -7.14 23.34 11.96
N ARG A 127 -6.12 24.06 12.41
CA ARG A 127 -5.58 25.22 11.71
C ARG A 127 -4.75 24.74 10.50
N PRO A 128 -5.00 25.22 9.27
CA PRO A 128 -4.28 24.76 8.08
C PRO A 128 -2.82 25.25 8.09
N ALA A 129 -1.91 24.45 7.52
CA ALA A 129 -0.48 24.73 7.43
C ALA A 129 -0.16 26.12 6.86
N THR A 130 -0.92 26.57 5.85
CA THR A 130 -0.76 27.88 5.20
C THR A 130 -0.88 29.07 6.16
N SER A 131 -1.61 28.90 7.26
CA SER A 131 -1.85 29.97 8.22
C SER A 131 -0.74 30.12 9.27
N TYR A 132 0.21 29.19 9.34
CA TYR A 132 1.35 29.27 10.27
C TYR A 132 2.41 30.24 9.74
N ARG A 133 3.13 30.90 10.67
CA ARG A 133 4.28 31.72 10.32
C ARG A 133 5.42 30.83 9.83
N ASP A 134 6.31 31.37 9.00
CA ASP A 134 7.41 30.63 8.38
C ASP A 134 8.23 29.80 9.37
N ALA A 135 8.60 30.40 10.51
CA ALA A 135 9.37 29.69 11.53
C ALA A 135 8.64 28.45 12.09
N ASP A 136 7.33 28.56 12.33
CA ASP A 136 6.51 27.47 12.85
C ASP A 136 6.24 26.42 11.76
N PHE A 137 5.97 26.88 10.53
CA PHE A 137 5.79 26.04 9.35
C PHE A 137 7.03 25.16 9.10
N PHE A 138 8.21 25.77 9.01
CA PHE A 138 9.46 25.04 8.77
C PHE A 138 9.87 24.14 9.93
N ARG A 139 9.46 24.47 11.17
CA ARG A 139 9.66 23.60 12.33
C ARG A 139 8.76 22.37 12.28
N GLY A 140 7.50 22.53 11.90
CA GLY A 140 6.52 21.44 11.84
C GLY A 140 6.63 20.56 10.59
N MET A 141 7.39 20.98 9.59
CA MET A 141 7.54 20.25 8.33
C MET A 141 8.32 18.94 8.49
N ARG A 142 7.80 17.85 7.91
CA ARG A 142 8.46 16.54 7.80
C ARG A 142 8.26 15.97 6.38
N VAL A 143 8.94 14.88 6.08
CA VAL A 143 8.56 13.98 4.99
C VAL A 143 7.90 12.73 5.57
N ARG A 144 7.10 12.02 4.79
CA ARG A 144 6.57 10.70 5.17
C ARG A 144 6.40 9.78 3.96
N LEU A 145 6.50 8.48 4.20
CA LEU A 145 6.08 7.45 3.25
C LEU A 145 4.56 7.26 3.32
N GLN A 146 3.94 7.14 2.14
CA GLN A 146 2.49 6.91 1.98
C GLN A 146 2.24 5.91 0.84
N PRO A 147 1.09 5.22 0.85
CA PRO A 147 0.69 4.38 -0.28
C PRO A 147 0.50 5.24 -1.53
N ILE A 148 0.93 4.74 -2.69
CA ILE A 148 0.73 5.44 -3.96
C ILE A 148 -0.77 5.63 -4.28
N ASP A 149 -1.61 4.68 -3.87
CA ASP A 149 -3.06 4.72 -4.06
C ASP A 149 -3.74 5.85 -3.27
N SER A 150 -3.07 6.44 -2.27
CA SER A 150 -3.59 7.65 -1.59
C SER A 150 -3.72 8.87 -2.52
N LEU A 151 -3.13 8.80 -3.72
CA LEU A 151 -3.17 9.86 -4.72
C LEU A 151 -4.40 9.84 -5.62
N GLU A 152 -5.27 8.82 -5.55
CA GLU A 152 -6.42 8.66 -6.45
C GLU A 152 -7.33 9.91 -6.54
N TRP A 153 -7.36 10.72 -5.49
CA TRP A 153 -8.17 11.94 -5.39
C TRP A 153 -7.45 13.23 -5.72
N GLU A 154 -6.14 13.16 -5.90
CA GLU A 154 -5.27 14.30 -6.10
C GLU A 154 -4.90 14.39 -7.58
N GLU A 155 -5.80 14.95 -8.39
CA GLU A 155 -5.59 15.11 -9.84
C GLU A 155 -4.23 15.76 -10.15
N TRP A 156 -3.85 16.77 -9.37
CA TRP A 156 -2.54 17.44 -9.51
C TRP A 156 -1.35 16.50 -9.27
N ALA A 157 -1.50 15.52 -8.36
CA ALA A 157 -0.46 14.57 -8.03
C ALA A 157 -0.39 13.47 -9.10
N MET A 158 -1.53 12.96 -9.56
CA MET A 158 -1.60 11.98 -10.65
C MET A 158 -0.98 12.51 -11.95
N ASP A 159 -1.27 13.79 -12.28
CA ASP A 159 -0.63 14.49 -13.39
C ASP A 159 0.89 14.61 -13.21
N ALA A 160 1.35 14.90 -11.97
CA ALA A 160 2.77 14.93 -11.64
C ALA A 160 3.44 13.53 -11.66
N LEU A 161 2.70 12.46 -11.39
CA LEU A 161 3.22 11.08 -11.51
C LEU A 161 3.27 10.59 -12.97
N GLY A 162 2.62 11.27 -13.91
CA GLY A 162 2.41 10.75 -15.26
C GLY A 162 1.57 9.47 -15.28
N LEU A 163 0.78 9.22 -14.24
CA LEU A 163 -0.12 8.06 -14.18
C LEU A 163 -1.37 8.35 -15.00
N PRO A 164 -1.82 7.43 -15.87
CA PRO A 164 -3.02 7.65 -16.65
C PRO A 164 -4.24 7.79 -15.72
N VAL A 165 -5.06 8.82 -15.97
CA VAL A 165 -6.32 9.15 -15.25
C VAL A 165 -7.37 8.02 -15.33
N THR A 166 -7.10 6.94 -16.05
CA THR A 166 -8.01 5.79 -16.27
C THR A 166 -8.14 4.82 -15.09
N LEU A 167 -7.61 5.11 -13.90
CA LEU A 167 -8.06 4.39 -12.67
C LEU A 167 -9.51 4.75 -12.28
N ARG A 168 -10.18 5.65 -13.02
CA ARG A 168 -11.63 5.81 -12.96
C ARG A 168 -12.31 4.61 -13.63
N THR A 169 -12.70 3.63 -12.80
CA THR A 169 -13.74 2.64 -13.06
C THR A 169 -13.55 1.75 -14.29
N GLU A 170 -12.80 0.66 -14.16
CA GLU A 170 -13.12 -0.60 -14.84
C GLU A 170 -12.88 -1.77 -13.86
N SER A 171 -13.88 -2.01 -13.03
CA SER A 171 -14.18 -3.35 -12.55
C SER A 171 -14.71 -4.15 -13.73
N ASP A 172 -13.84 -4.64 -14.62
CA ASP A 172 -14.20 -5.74 -15.52
C ASP A 172 -12.94 -6.43 -16.09
N GLN A 173 -12.73 -7.66 -15.64
CA GLN A 173 -12.23 -8.79 -16.44
C GLN A 173 -11.05 -8.51 -17.37
N ASN A 174 -9.86 -8.26 -16.81
CA ASN A 174 -8.59 -8.86 -17.25
C ASN A 174 -7.51 -8.46 -16.25
N GLY A 175 -6.73 -9.44 -15.76
CA GLY A 175 -5.74 -9.24 -14.71
C GLY A 175 -4.70 -8.15 -15.03
N PRO A 176 -4.04 -7.58 -14.01
CA PRO A 176 -3.11 -6.47 -14.19
C PRO A 176 -1.92 -6.91 -15.04
N GLN A 177 -1.72 -6.25 -16.18
CA GLN A 177 -0.47 -6.32 -16.93
C GLN A 177 0.60 -5.51 -16.18
N PRO A 178 1.82 -6.04 -16.00
CA PRO A 178 2.86 -5.34 -15.25
C PRO A 178 3.32 -4.06 -15.98
N LEU A 179 3.43 -2.98 -15.21
CA LEU A 179 3.70 -1.61 -15.68
C LEU A 179 5.17 -1.31 -16.03
N PHE A 180 6.07 -2.29 -15.94
CA PHE A 180 7.47 -2.12 -16.35
C PHE A 180 7.99 -3.35 -17.10
N ARG A 181 8.09 -3.23 -18.44
CA ARG A 181 8.79 -4.22 -19.25
C ARG A 181 10.26 -3.84 -19.32
N THR A 182 11.09 -4.36 -18.42
CA THR A 182 12.54 -4.31 -18.59
C THR A 182 12.90 -5.20 -19.79
N LYS A 183 13.44 -4.60 -20.86
CA LYS A 183 14.02 -5.36 -21.97
C LYS A 183 15.32 -5.99 -21.49
N SER A 184 15.29 -7.27 -21.14
CA SER A 184 16.49 -8.09 -21.04
C SER A 184 17.09 -8.26 -22.45
N GLY A 185 18.26 -7.68 -22.66
CA GLY A 185 19.08 -7.90 -23.85
C GLY A 185 19.68 -9.31 -23.80
N GLY A 186 19.14 -10.23 -24.61
CA GLY A 186 19.73 -11.53 -24.87
C GLY A 186 20.77 -11.43 -25.98
N ILE A 187 22.03 -11.72 -25.64
CA ILE A 187 23.15 -11.92 -26.56
C ILE A 187 23.27 -13.42 -26.90
N GLY A 188 23.37 -13.73 -28.21
CA GLY A 188 23.94 -14.97 -28.77
C GLY A 188 22.99 -16.18 -28.86
N THR A 189 22.95 -17.01 -29.90
CA THR A 189 23.89 -17.34 -31.00
C THR A 189 23.21 -18.27 -32.01
N ALA A 190 23.53 -18.14 -33.32
CA ALA A 190 23.69 -19.21 -34.34
C ALA A 190 23.59 -18.55 -35.75
N ALA A 191 24.68 -18.36 -36.49
CA ALA A 191 25.40 -19.32 -37.34
C ALA A 191 24.83 -19.46 -38.78
N GLN A 192 25.74 -19.20 -39.73
CA GLN A 192 25.80 -19.66 -41.13
C GLN A 192 24.86 -19.08 -42.20
N GLY A 193 25.48 -18.61 -43.29
CA GLY A 193 24.85 -18.53 -44.61
C GLY A 193 25.39 -17.41 -45.49
N ASP A 194 26.43 -17.71 -46.26
CA ASP A 194 26.94 -16.92 -47.39
C ASP A 194 25.84 -16.38 -48.32
N THR A 195 25.97 -15.14 -48.81
CA THR A 195 26.08 -14.87 -50.26
C THR A 195 26.37 -13.41 -50.60
N GLN A 196 27.18 -13.28 -51.66
CA GLN A 196 27.67 -12.09 -52.34
C GLN A 196 26.56 -11.27 -53.01
N GLY A 197 26.81 -9.98 -53.27
CA GLY A 197 26.02 -9.24 -54.27
C GLY A 197 26.25 -7.74 -54.29
N ALA A 198 27.04 -7.27 -55.23
CA ALA A 198 27.34 -5.86 -55.48
C ALA A 198 26.22 -5.12 -56.24
N GLY A 199 26.11 -3.82 -55.97
CA GLY A 199 25.90 -2.80 -57.01
C GLY A 199 24.48 -2.24 -57.19
N GLY A 200 24.44 -0.94 -57.52
CA GLY A 200 23.39 -0.39 -58.39
C GLY A 200 22.61 0.79 -57.84
N ALA A 201 22.96 1.99 -58.30
CA ALA A 201 22.18 3.22 -58.17
C ALA A 201 20.88 3.17 -59.01
N GLY A 202 19.81 3.84 -58.55
CA GLY A 202 18.60 4.07 -59.34
C GLY A 202 17.42 4.66 -58.57
N ASN A 203 17.19 5.96 -58.77
CA ASN A 203 16.04 6.81 -58.36
C ASN A 203 14.69 6.35 -58.99
N PRO A 204 13.55 7.06 -58.87
CA PRO A 204 12.84 7.68 -57.74
C PRO A 204 11.35 7.22 -57.65
N GLY A 205 10.65 7.60 -56.57
CA GLY A 205 9.20 7.80 -56.59
C GLY A 205 8.36 6.79 -55.81
N GLY A 206 7.66 7.29 -54.79
CA GLY A 206 6.68 6.54 -54.03
C GLY A 206 6.24 7.31 -52.79
N SER A 207 5.24 8.16 -52.96
CA SER A 207 4.46 8.79 -51.89
C SER A 207 3.94 7.73 -50.91
N GLY A 208 4.31 7.86 -49.65
CA GLY A 208 3.72 7.16 -48.52
C GLY A 208 3.88 8.05 -47.30
N ASP A 209 2.76 8.50 -46.77
CA ASP A 209 2.67 9.32 -45.55
C ASP A 209 3.27 8.56 -44.37
N ASP A 210 4.56 8.76 -44.09
CA ASP A 210 5.14 8.45 -42.80
C ASP A 210 4.78 9.59 -41.84
N VAL A 211 3.62 9.43 -41.18
CA VAL A 211 3.37 10.05 -39.89
C VAL A 211 4.51 9.56 -38.99
N GLN A 212 5.51 10.41 -38.76
CA GLN A 212 6.39 10.27 -37.61
C GLN A 212 5.48 10.29 -36.39
N LEU A 213 5.15 9.11 -35.89
CA LEU A 213 4.82 8.93 -34.50
C LEU A 213 6.12 9.25 -33.76
N ASP A 214 6.32 10.54 -33.48
CA ASP A 214 7.15 10.96 -32.38
C ASP A 214 6.64 10.17 -31.18
N SER A 215 7.33 9.08 -30.85
CA SER A 215 7.18 8.43 -29.56
C SER A 215 7.71 9.44 -28.56
N GLU A 216 6.84 10.36 -28.14
CA GLU A 216 7.00 11.12 -26.92
C GLU A 216 7.32 10.10 -25.85
N VAL A 217 8.62 10.04 -25.51
CA VAL A 217 9.06 9.46 -24.27
C VAL A 217 8.40 10.32 -23.21
N VAL A 218 7.26 9.85 -22.69
CA VAL A 218 6.63 10.43 -21.51
C VAL A 218 7.64 10.26 -20.38
N GLN A 219 8.46 11.28 -20.18
CA GLN A 219 9.31 11.36 -19.00
C GLN A 219 8.35 11.43 -17.81
N PRO A 220 8.55 10.62 -16.75
CA PRO A 220 7.70 10.73 -15.57
C PRO A 220 7.87 12.15 -15.02
N LEU A 221 6.76 12.90 -15.01
CA LEU A 221 6.74 14.36 -14.82
C LEU A 221 6.85 14.75 -13.35
N PHE A 222 7.76 14.11 -12.62
CA PHE A 222 8.21 14.60 -11.32
C PHE A 222 9.03 15.86 -11.55
N THR A 223 8.35 17.00 -11.52
CA THR A 223 9.04 18.27 -11.45
C THR A 223 9.75 18.36 -10.10
N LYS A 224 10.94 18.95 -10.05
CA LYS A 224 11.66 19.23 -8.79
C LYS A 224 10.85 20.07 -7.79
N ASP A 225 9.73 20.61 -8.25
CA ASP A 225 8.81 21.49 -7.54
C ASP A 225 7.55 20.75 -7.01
N SER A 226 7.50 19.42 -7.12
CA SER A 226 6.38 18.62 -6.58
C SER A 226 6.56 18.33 -5.09
N PRO A 227 5.51 18.49 -4.24
CA PRO A 227 5.53 18.05 -2.84
C PRO A 227 5.42 16.52 -2.65
N VAL A 228 5.39 15.77 -3.75
CA VAL A 228 5.36 14.31 -3.80
C VAL A 228 6.43 13.79 -4.75
N GLN A 229 7.15 12.74 -4.33
CA GLN A 229 8.18 12.04 -5.10
C GLN A 229 7.95 10.53 -5.06
N PRO A 230 8.29 9.78 -6.12
CA PRO A 230 8.18 8.33 -6.10
C PRO A 230 9.27 7.77 -5.19
N TRP A 231 9.01 6.63 -4.55
CA TRP A 231 10.01 5.96 -3.73
C TRP A 231 10.15 4.48 -4.04
N SER A 232 9.02 3.76 -4.07
CA SER A 232 8.94 2.37 -4.52
C SER A 232 7.77 2.21 -5.50
N GLU A 233 7.51 0.99 -5.96
CA GLU A 233 6.36 0.70 -6.85
C GLU A 233 5.01 1.03 -6.22
N ASP A 234 4.92 1.00 -4.88
CA ASP A 234 3.71 1.06 -4.09
C ASP A 234 3.69 2.24 -3.09
N THR A 235 4.77 3.00 -2.99
CA THR A 235 4.85 4.12 -2.04
C THR A 235 5.55 5.35 -2.59
N ILE A 236 5.20 6.48 -1.99
CA ILE A 236 5.70 7.82 -2.33
C ILE A 236 6.33 8.48 -1.10
N VAL A 237 7.27 9.40 -1.32
CA VAL A 237 7.69 10.38 -0.31
C VAL A 237 6.85 11.65 -0.47
N ARG A 238 6.15 12.04 0.59
CA ARG A 238 5.35 13.28 0.61
C ARG A 238 5.81 14.25 1.69
N LEU A 239 5.83 15.54 1.34
CA LEU A 239 5.95 16.64 2.31
C LEU A 239 4.67 16.77 3.15
N CYS A 240 4.83 16.84 4.46
CA CYS A 240 3.73 17.01 5.40
C CYS A 240 4.08 18.06 6.46
N PHE A 241 3.04 18.59 7.09
CA PHE A 241 3.16 19.50 8.22
C PHE A 241 2.51 18.86 9.44
N ASP A 242 3.32 18.58 10.44
CA ASP A 242 2.85 18.05 11.72
C ASP A 242 2.74 19.17 12.74
N SER A 243 1.49 19.39 13.15
CA SER A 243 1.04 20.36 14.13
C SER A 243 0.76 19.67 15.46
N GLU A 244 0.50 20.43 16.53
CA GLU A 244 0.12 19.84 17.82
C GLU A 244 -1.17 18.99 17.74
N GLU A 245 -2.01 19.23 16.73
CA GLU A 245 -3.35 18.62 16.63
C GLU A 245 -3.41 17.52 15.55
N SER A 246 -2.55 17.56 14.53
CA SER A 246 -2.62 16.64 13.38
C SER A 246 -1.42 16.72 12.43
N VAL A 247 -1.29 15.68 11.60
CA VAL A 247 -0.38 15.63 10.45
C VAL A 247 -1.16 15.94 9.15
N GLU A 248 -0.84 17.06 8.52
CA GLU A 248 -1.44 17.52 7.26
C GLU A 248 -0.54 17.18 6.06
N ASN A 249 -1.14 16.65 4.99
CA ASN A 249 -0.47 16.47 3.70
C ASN A 249 -0.32 17.80 2.97
N LEU A 250 0.90 18.16 2.61
CA LEU A 250 1.15 19.39 1.86
C LEU A 250 0.85 19.17 0.37
N ASN A 251 0.30 20.21 -0.24
CA ASN A 251 0.01 20.30 -1.67
C ASN A 251 0.72 21.55 -2.24
N PRO A 252 0.73 21.76 -3.57
CA PRO A 252 1.43 22.89 -4.17
C PRO A 252 1.02 24.26 -3.60
N SER A 253 -0.27 24.47 -3.30
CA SER A 253 -0.72 25.73 -2.67
C SER A 253 -0.22 25.92 -1.26
N SER A 254 0.00 24.85 -0.50
CA SER A 254 0.58 24.95 0.84
C SER A 254 2.03 25.43 0.82
N LEU A 255 2.71 25.29 -0.32
CA LEU A 255 4.11 25.65 -0.51
C LEU A 255 4.30 27.01 -1.21
N GLU A 256 3.22 27.66 -1.65
CA GLU A 256 3.28 28.99 -2.25
C GLU A 256 4.02 29.97 -1.32
N ASP A 257 5.01 30.67 -1.86
CA ASP A 257 5.89 31.61 -1.15
C ASP A 257 6.72 31.01 0.00
N ARG A 258 6.86 29.67 0.09
CA ARG A 258 7.67 28.99 1.13
C ARG A 258 9.11 28.68 0.71
N GLY A 259 9.50 29.05 -0.50
CA GLY A 259 10.83 28.80 -1.07
C GLY A 259 10.89 27.55 -1.95
N PRO A 260 12.10 27.16 -2.41
CA PRO A 260 12.28 26.03 -3.32
C PRO A 260 11.89 24.70 -2.64
N VAL A 261 11.13 23.86 -3.35
CA VAL A 261 10.64 22.58 -2.81
C VAL A 261 11.80 21.63 -2.44
N GLU A 262 12.91 21.68 -3.15
CA GLU A 262 14.12 20.91 -2.80
C GLU A 262 14.64 21.23 -1.39
N ASP A 263 14.65 22.51 -1.00
CA ASP A 263 15.07 22.93 0.33
C ASP A 263 14.06 22.50 1.40
N LEU A 264 12.77 22.49 1.04
CA LEU A 264 11.70 21.99 1.91
C LEU A 264 11.85 20.49 2.16
N TYR A 265 12.20 19.69 1.15
CA TYR A 265 12.54 18.28 1.33
C TYR A 265 13.74 18.11 2.26
N ARG A 266 14.84 18.85 2.04
CA ARG A 266 16.02 18.76 2.92
C ARG A 266 15.67 19.03 4.38
N MET A 267 14.86 20.07 4.63
CA MET A 267 14.35 20.36 5.96
C MET A 267 13.43 19.26 6.50
N GLY A 268 12.51 18.76 5.67
CA GLY A 268 11.57 17.70 6.04
C GLY A 268 12.27 16.38 6.40
N TYR A 269 13.27 15.97 5.63
CA TYR A 269 14.13 14.82 5.96
C TYR A 269 14.87 15.04 7.29
N ARG A 270 15.51 16.20 7.46
CA ARG A 270 16.22 16.51 8.71
C ARG A 270 15.29 16.47 9.93
N ASN A 271 14.11 17.08 9.82
CA ASN A 271 13.15 17.12 10.91
C ASN A 271 12.55 15.75 11.20
N LEU A 272 12.26 14.94 10.17
CA LEU A 272 11.83 13.55 10.35
C LEU A 272 12.92 12.72 11.05
N TRP A 273 14.18 12.85 10.62
CA TRP A 273 15.30 12.18 11.28
C TRP A 273 15.36 12.53 12.76
N GLN A 274 15.27 13.83 13.10
CA GLN A 274 15.28 14.28 14.49
C GLN A 274 14.09 13.69 15.28
N GLU A 275 12.89 13.70 14.72
CA GLU A 275 11.68 13.12 15.30
C GLU A 275 11.87 11.62 15.62
N LEU A 276 12.38 10.83 14.67
CA LEU A 276 12.58 9.38 14.86
C LEU A 276 13.66 9.07 15.92
N ILE A 277 14.67 9.93 16.04
CA ILE A 277 15.74 9.76 17.03
C ILE A 277 15.30 10.21 18.44
N ASP A 278 14.45 11.23 18.52
CA ASP A 278 13.94 11.76 19.78
C ASP A 278 12.69 11.01 20.28
N SER A 279 12.10 10.14 19.44
CA SER A 279 10.92 9.35 19.80
C SER A 279 11.25 8.18 20.74
N ASP A 280 10.20 7.47 21.16
CA ASP A 280 10.27 6.22 21.90
C ASP A 280 10.59 4.99 21.02
N LEU A 281 11.25 5.20 19.87
CA LEU A 281 11.58 4.14 18.92
C LEU A 281 12.28 2.97 19.63
N SER A 282 11.63 1.81 19.54
CA SER A 282 12.13 0.55 20.05
C SER A 282 12.46 -0.38 18.89
N ALA A 283 13.63 -1.03 18.97
CA ALA A 283 14.04 -2.06 18.04
C ALA A 283 14.09 -3.39 18.80
N VAL A 284 13.17 -4.29 18.49
CA VAL A 284 13.06 -5.58 19.16
C VAL A 284 13.25 -6.68 18.13
N ARG A 285 14.19 -7.57 18.39
CA ARG A 285 14.31 -8.80 17.61
C ARG A 285 13.17 -9.74 17.97
N PHE A 286 12.33 -10.04 16.98
CA PHE A 286 11.22 -10.95 17.10
C PHE A 286 11.59 -12.32 16.52
N THR A 287 11.30 -13.36 17.30
CA THR A 287 11.41 -14.77 16.91
C THR A 287 10.13 -15.46 17.34
N PRO A 288 9.36 -16.07 16.42
CA PRO A 288 8.09 -16.69 16.77
C PRO A 288 8.30 -17.90 17.67
N SER A 289 7.42 -18.07 18.66
CA SER A 289 7.44 -19.24 19.54
C SER A 289 6.99 -20.51 18.78
N GLU A 290 7.32 -21.70 19.32
CA GLU A 290 6.85 -22.97 18.73
C GLU A 290 5.31 -23.04 18.64
N GLU A 291 4.59 -22.47 19.60
CA GLU A 291 3.13 -22.38 19.57
C GLU A 291 2.62 -21.47 18.45
N GLN A 292 3.32 -20.36 18.17
CA GLN A 292 2.98 -19.47 17.06
C GLN A 292 3.32 -20.11 15.69
N ARG A 293 4.36 -20.95 15.64
CA ARG A 293 4.79 -21.65 14.42
C ARG A 293 3.88 -22.80 14.02
N PHE A 294 3.45 -23.62 14.98
CA PHE A 294 2.78 -24.91 14.68
C PHE A 294 1.36 -25.01 15.25
N GLY A 295 0.91 -23.98 15.99
CA GLY A 295 -0.30 -24.03 16.79
C GLY A 295 -0.11 -24.80 18.09
N ALA A 296 -0.84 -24.41 19.14
CA ALA A 296 -0.71 -24.97 20.49
C ALA A 296 -0.86 -26.50 20.57
N SER A 297 -1.55 -27.12 19.60
CA SER A 297 -1.79 -28.57 19.57
C SER A 297 -0.64 -29.39 18.98
N GLN A 298 0.27 -28.79 18.19
CA GLN A 298 1.36 -29.52 17.51
C GLN A 298 2.74 -29.22 18.11
N ALA A 299 2.89 -28.10 18.83
CA ALA A 299 4.15 -27.72 19.47
C ALA A 299 4.69 -28.80 20.44
N SER A 300 3.81 -29.53 21.13
CA SER A 300 4.22 -30.56 22.12
C SER A 300 4.72 -31.89 21.52
N THR A 301 4.74 -32.06 20.20
CA THR A 301 5.01 -33.34 19.52
C THR A 301 6.20 -33.34 18.56
N LEU A 302 6.93 -32.22 18.45
CA LEU A 302 8.02 -32.10 17.48
C LEU A 302 9.31 -32.82 17.96
N PRO A 303 10.01 -33.53 17.05
CA PRO A 303 11.28 -34.16 17.37
C PRO A 303 12.40 -33.12 17.59
N PRO A 304 13.39 -33.38 18.48
CA PRO A 304 14.48 -32.45 18.78
C PRO A 304 15.29 -32.01 17.55
N SER A 305 15.38 -32.85 16.52
CA SER A 305 16.10 -32.53 15.27
C SER A 305 15.43 -31.47 14.40
N MET A 306 14.15 -31.14 14.64
CA MET A 306 13.44 -30.03 13.98
C MET A 306 13.50 -28.71 14.78
N GLN A 307 14.04 -28.74 16.01
CA GLN A 307 14.18 -27.55 16.85
C GLN A 307 15.36 -26.67 16.42
N ASP A 308 16.44 -27.27 15.88
CA ASP A 308 17.63 -26.54 15.45
C ASP A 308 17.52 -25.99 14.00
N ALA A 309 16.87 -26.70 13.07
CA ALA A 309 16.72 -26.27 11.68
C ALA A 309 15.79 -25.04 11.50
N ASN A 310 14.94 -24.77 12.48
CA ASN A 310 13.99 -23.66 12.50
C ASN A 310 14.44 -22.49 13.40
N ALA A 311 15.66 -22.54 13.95
CA ALA A 311 16.12 -21.60 14.97
C ALA A 311 16.43 -20.17 14.46
N GLU A 312 16.35 -19.92 13.15
CA GLU A 312 16.84 -18.65 12.58
C GLU A 312 15.77 -17.73 11.97
N GLU A 313 14.51 -18.17 11.90
CA GLU A 313 13.41 -17.32 11.46
C GLU A 313 13.24 -16.17 12.46
N SER A 314 13.56 -14.95 12.02
CA SER A 314 13.46 -13.75 12.85
C SER A 314 13.35 -12.51 12.00
N CYS A 315 12.83 -11.45 12.58
CA CYS A 315 12.89 -10.10 12.02
C CYS A 315 13.01 -9.09 13.17
N TRP A 316 13.34 -7.86 12.84
CA TRP A 316 13.33 -6.73 13.74
C TRP A 316 12.00 -6.00 13.61
N LEU A 317 11.37 -5.72 14.76
CA LEU A 317 10.22 -4.85 14.88
C LEU A 317 10.73 -3.47 15.32
N LEU A 318 10.56 -2.47 14.45
CA LEU A 318 10.87 -1.08 14.74
C LEU A 318 9.56 -0.36 15.02
N GLU A 319 9.25 -0.15 16.31
CA GLU A 319 7.96 0.38 16.78
C GLU A 319 8.14 1.73 17.47
N THR A 320 7.23 2.67 17.21
CA THR A 320 7.21 3.98 17.87
C THR A 320 5.79 4.53 17.97
N SER A 321 5.52 5.36 18.99
CA SER A 321 4.28 6.13 19.08
C SER A 321 4.21 7.28 18.08
N SER A 322 5.33 7.70 17.48
CA SER A 322 5.34 8.73 16.43
C SER A 322 4.57 8.26 15.19
N PHE A 323 3.81 9.16 14.55
CA PHE A 323 3.08 8.88 13.30
C PHE A 323 3.98 8.63 12.08
N PHE A 324 5.29 8.64 12.28
CA PHE A 324 6.29 8.52 11.22
C PHE A 324 7.10 7.23 11.26
N GLY A 325 6.76 6.28 12.14
CA GLY A 325 7.45 4.98 12.24
C GLY A 325 7.48 4.19 10.93
N GLY A 326 6.42 4.29 10.11
CA GLY A 326 6.41 3.67 8.77
C GLY A 326 7.35 4.35 7.75
N SER A 327 7.94 5.50 8.09
CA SER A 327 8.91 6.23 7.25
C SER A 327 10.37 5.97 7.64
N ILE A 328 10.61 5.08 8.62
CA ILE A 328 11.96 4.63 9.00
C ILE A 328 12.81 4.16 7.80
N PRO A 329 12.25 3.48 6.78
CA PRO A 329 13.05 3.04 5.63
C PRO A 329 13.79 4.16 4.87
N LEU A 330 13.40 5.43 5.05
CA LEU A 330 14.12 6.58 4.50
C LEU A 330 15.52 6.78 5.12
N PHE A 331 15.77 6.20 6.29
CA PHE A 331 17.03 6.28 7.05
C PHE A 331 17.44 4.90 7.59
N LEU A 332 17.11 3.84 6.82
CA LEU A 332 17.20 2.48 7.31
C LEU A 332 18.61 2.12 7.77
N ASP A 333 19.62 2.56 7.03
CA ASP A 333 21.02 2.29 7.32
C ASP A 333 21.43 2.92 8.66
N GLU A 334 21.12 4.20 8.86
CA GLU A 334 21.48 4.96 10.05
C GLU A 334 20.67 4.53 11.29
N ILE A 335 19.40 4.17 11.13
CA ILE A 335 18.57 3.62 12.22
C ILE A 335 19.12 2.27 12.65
N MET A 336 19.42 1.37 11.72
CA MET A 336 19.94 0.05 12.06
C MET A 336 21.33 0.14 12.70
N GLU A 337 22.20 1.05 12.23
CA GLU A 337 23.49 1.31 12.90
C GLU A 337 23.34 1.71 14.37
N ARG A 338 22.29 2.49 14.68
CA ARG A 338 22.09 3.02 16.02
C ARG A 338 21.43 2.02 16.96
N TYR A 339 20.41 1.30 16.48
CA TYR A 339 19.55 0.48 17.33
C TYR A 339 19.87 -1.02 17.27
N ALA A 340 20.52 -1.48 16.21
CA ALA A 340 20.95 -2.87 16.04
C ALA A 340 22.31 -2.94 15.30
N PRO A 341 23.39 -2.34 15.88
CA PRO A 341 24.71 -2.24 15.25
C PRO A 341 25.35 -3.58 14.89
N GLU A 342 24.90 -4.67 15.51
CA GLU A 342 25.34 -6.04 15.23
C GLU A 342 24.83 -6.59 13.90
N VAL A 343 23.83 -5.95 13.28
CA VAL A 343 23.23 -6.40 12.03
C VAL A 343 24.18 -6.13 10.87
N ASP A 344 24.52 -7.17 10.11
CA ASP A 344 25.29 -7.04 8.87
C ASP A 344 24.42 -6.49 7.75
N ARG A 345 24.67 -5.23 7.39
CA ARG A 345 23.94 -4.49 6.35
C ARG A 345 24.58 -4.61 4.98
N SER A 346 25.76 -5.23 4.87
CA SER A 346 26.56 -5.24 3.63
C SER A 346 25.91 -5.97 2.46
N LYS A 347 25.01 -6.92 2.75
CA LYS A 347 24.24 -7.69 1.76
C LYS A 347 22.85 -7.11 1.49
N GLY A 348 22.51 -5.99 2.13
CA GLY A 348 21.21 -5.36 2.07
C GLY A 348 20.27 -5.77 3.20
N LEU A 349 19.12 -5.11 3.22
CA LEU A 349 18.06 -5.26 4.22
C LEU A 349 16.72 -5.47 3.50
N ILE A 350 15.95 -6.44 3.96
CA ILE A 350 14.54 -6.61 3.61
C ILE A 350 13.72 -5.82 4.63
N PHE A 351 12.71 -5.10 4.19
CA PHE A 351 11.81 -4.39 5.09
C PHE A 351 10.36 -4.40 4.59
N ALA A 352 9.43 -4.07 5.48
CA ALA A 352 8.03 -3.79 5.17
C ALA A 352 7.50 -2.70 6.11
N MET A 353 6.48 -1.95 5.68
CA MET A 353 5.89 -0.84 6.44
C MET A 353 4.36 -0.98 6.50
N PRO A 354 3.85 -1.97 7.26
CA PRO A 354 2.42 -2.30 7.24
C PRO A 354 1.54 -1.10 7.61
N HIS A 355 1.96 -0.27 8.57
CA HIS A 355 1.28 0.96 8.95
C HIS A 355 2.26 2.00 9.50
N ARG A 356 1.76 3.21 9.72
CA ARG A 356 2.54 4.40 10.13
C ARG A 356 3.35 4.31 11.44
N HIS A 357 3.19 3.27 12.24
CA HIS A 357 3.85 3.12 13.56
C HIS A 357 4.80 1.91 13.65
N LEU A 358 4.91 1.11 12.58
CA LEU A 358 5.69 -0.13 12.58
C LEU A 358 6.46 -0.27 11.26
N THR A 359 7.75 -0.57 11.38
CA THR A 359 8.58 -1.06 10.27
C THR A 359 9.17 -2.41 10.65
N LEU A 360 9.02 -3.40 9.76
CA LEU A 360 9.66 -4.70 9.87
C LEU A 360 11.00 -4.66 9.14
N VAL A 361 12.07 -5.23 9.69
CA VAL A 361 13.39 -5.27 9.03
C VAL A 361 14.05 -6.63 9.22
N ARG A 362 14.75 -7.11 8.19
CA ARG A 362 15.56 -8.34 8.25
C ARG A 362 16.80 -8.18 7.37
N GLU A 363 17.97 -8.50 7.91
CA GLU A 363 19.18 -8.56 7.10
C GLU A 363 19.18 -9.70 6.10
N VAL A 364 19.77 -9.45 4.93
CA VAL A 364 19.90 -10.46 3.88
C VAL A 364 21.00 -11.44 4.28
N THR A 365 20.59 -12.61 4.77
CA THR A 365 21.46 -13.77 5.01
C THR A 365 21.41 -14.72 3.82
N ASN A 366 21.60 -16.02 4.05
CA ASN A 366 21.59 -17.05 3.01
C ASN A 366 20.65 -18.21 3.41
N GLY A 367 20.20 -19.00 2.43
CA GLY A 367 19.58 -20.31 2.69
C GLY A 367 18.15 -20.27 3.25
N ALA A 368 17.76 -21.38 3.89
CA ALA A 368 16.42 -21.59 4.43
C ALA A 368 16.01 -20.57 5.50
N SER A 369 16.96 -20.11 6.31
CA SER A 369 16.78 -19.06 7.34
C SER A 369 16.20 -17.76 6.78
N LEU A 370 16.75 -17.31 5.65
CA LEU A 370 16.28 -16.12 4.95
C LEU A 370 14.87 -16.34 4.42
N MET A 371 14.62 -17.48 3.76
CA MET A 371 13.30 -17.80 3.21
C MET A 371 12.22 -17.89 4.28
N ASN A 372 12.51 -18.55 5.41
CA ASN A 372 11.58 -18.63 6.54
C ASN A 372 11.29 -17.24 7.10
N SER A 373 12.31 -16.39 7.25
CA SER A 373 12.14 -15.01 7.74
C SER A 373 11.31 -14.14 6.78
N ILE A 374 11.42 -14.35 5.46
CA ILE A 374 10.55 -13.70 4.47
C ILE A 374 9.09 -14.13 4.68
N GLY A 375 8.85 -15.44 4.87
CA GLY A 375 7.52 -15.98 5.20
C GLY A 375 6.93 -15.34 6.46
N LEU A 376 7.73 -15.24 7.52
CA LEU A 376 7.33 -14.56 8.77
C LEU A 376 6.91 -13.10 8.53
N MET A 377 7.77 -12.34 7.85
CA MET A 377 7.54 -10.92 7.58
C MET A 377 6.28 -10.72 6.75
N VAL A 378 6.03 -11.58 5.76
CA VAL A 378 4.79 -11.57 4.96
C VAL A 378 3.56 -11.72 5.86
N SER A 379 3.55 -12.71 6.76
CA SER A 379 2.41 -12.93 7.64
C SER A 379 2.17 -11.74 8.58
N ILE A 380 3.22 -11.23 9.22
CA ILE A 380 3.10 -10.07 10.13
C ILE A 380 2.65 -8.83 9.35
N ALA A 381 3.23 -8.56 8.17
CA ALA A 381 2.91 -7.38 7.38
C ALA A 381 1.44 -7.40 6.93
N ALA A 382 0.93 -8.53 6.43
CA ALA A 382 -0.46 -8.67 6.02
C ALA A 382 -1.45 -8.47 7.20
N GLU A 383 -1.16 -9.07 8.35
CA GLU A 383 -1.99 -8.93 9.55
C GLU A 383 -1.99 -7.48 10.06
N GLN A 384 -0.82 -6.86 10.19
CA GLN A 384 -0.71 -5.49 10.70
C GLN A 384 -1.31 -4.46 9.74
N TYR A 385 -1.16 -4.65 8.42
CA TYR A 385 -1.72 -3.77 7.41
C TYR A 385 -3.26 -3.73 7.44
N THR A 386 -3.90 -4.88 7.69
CA THR A 386 -5.37 -5.01 7.72
C THR A 386 -5.97 -4.65 9.09
N SER A 387 -5.22 -4.86 10.17
CA SER A 387 -5.74 -4.69 11.53
C SER A 387 -5.53 -3.28 12.10
N GLN A 388 -4.49 -2.56 11.67
CA GLN A 388 -4.09 -1.26 12.21
C GLN A 388 -4.49 -0.08 11.31
N PRO A 389 -4.75 1.11 11.87
CA PRO A 389 -5.03 2.30 11.08
C PRO A 389 -3.77 2.92 10.46
N GLY A 390 -3.95 3.67 9.37
CA GLY A 390 -2.86 4.34 8.68
C GLY A 390 -1.94 3.35 7.99
N SER A 391 -2.55 2.41 7.28
CA SER A 391 -1.89 1.41 6.46
C SER A 391 -1.02 2.10 5.41
N ILE A 392 0.17 1.57 5.17
CA ILE A 392 1.08 2.11 4.13
C ILE A 392 1.33 1.05 3.07
N SER A 393 2.01 -0.04 3.41
CA SER A 393 2.15 -1.16 2.49
C SER A 393 2.47 -2.45 3.22
N PRO A 394 1.79 -3.57 2.90
CA PRO A 394 2.16 -4.88 3.39
C PRO A 394 3.29 -5.51 2.56
N ARG A 395 3.66 -4.93 1.40
CA ARG A 395 4.68 -5.49 0.50
C ARG A 395 6.04 -5.44 1.17
N LEU A 396 6.88 -6.41 0.82
CA LEU A 396 8.28 -6.46 1.22
C LEU A 396 9.15 -5.84 0.12
N HIS A 397 10.16 -5.14 0.59
CA HIS A 397 11.12 -4.40 -0.22
C HIS A 397 12.53 -4.82 0.15
N LEU A 398 13.43 -4.85 -0.83
CA LEU A 398 14.85 -5.06 -0.66
C LEU A 398 15.56 -3.71 -0.82
N TRP A 399 16.23 -3.27 0.24
CA TRP A 399 17.23 -2.21 0.16
C TRP A 399 18.62 -2.82 -0.06
N HIS A 400 19.23 -2.53 -1.20
CA HIS A 400 20.57 -3.02 -1.55
C HIS A 400 21.28 -2.01 -2.46
N GLU A 401 22.54 -1.68 -2.16
CA GLU A 401 23.35 -0.71 -2.93
C GLU A 401 22.67 0.65 -3.17
N GLY A 402 21.91 1.13 -2.17
CA GLY A 402 21.19 2.39 -2.24
C GLY A 402 19.97 2.38 -3.16
N GLN A 403 19.53 1.21 -3.63
CA GLN A 403 18.31 1.01 -4.39
C GLN A 403 17.27 0.28 -3.54
N VAL A 404 15.99 0.59 -3.79
CA VAL A 404 14.84 -0.10 -3.20
C VAL A 404 14.11 -0.86 -4.30
N GLU A 405 13.96 -2.16 -4.12
CA GLU A 405 13.25 -3.05 -5.05
C GLU A 405 12.08 -3.73 -4.32
N THR A 406 10.85 -3.58 -4.83
CA THR A 406 9.71 -4.34 -4.31
C THR A 406 9.73 -5.74 -4.91
N PHE A 407 9.69 -6.78 -4.08
CA PHE A 407 9.81 -8.18 -4.55
C PHE A 407 8.62 -9.05 -4.14
N THR A 408 7.53 -8.45 -3.71
CA THR A 408 6.27 -9.14 -3.39
C THR A 408 5.09 -8.43 -4.01
N ASP A 409 4.03 -9.15 -4.36
CA ASP A 409 2.77 -8.58 -4.83
C ASP A 409 1.62 -8.93 -3.90
N ILE A 410 0.59 -8.09 -3.90
CA ILE A 410 -0.65 -8.36 -3.15
C ILE A 410 -1.64 -9.03 -4.11
N ILE A 411 -2.08 -10.22 -3.73
CA ILE A 411 -3.22 -10.90 -4.33
C ILE A 411 -4.38 -10.76 -3.36
N TRP A 412 -5.41 -10.05 -3.78
CA TRP A 412 -6.65 -9.96 -3.04
C TRP A 412 -7.48 -11.21 -3.34
N GLY A 413 -7.85 -11.97 -2.31
CA GLY A 413 -8.81 -13.06 -2.46
C GLY A 413 -10.20 -12.52 -2.85
N ASP A 414 -11.08 -13.41 -3.32
CA ASP A 414 -12.44 -13.07 -3.78
C ASP A 414 -13.28 -12.30 -2.75
N ASP A 415 -12.93 -12.42 -1.46
CA ASP A 415 -13.60 -11.73 -0.35
C ASP A 415 -12.98 -10.36 0.01
N GLU A 416 -11.94 -9.87 -0.69
CA GLU A 416 -11.17 -8.61 -0.46
C GLU A 416 -10.60 -8.42 0.97
N ARG A 417 -10.88 -9.35 1.89
CA ARG A 417 -10.60 -9.26 3.34
C ARG A 417 -9.29 -9.91 3.76
N GLN A 418 -8.68 -10.72 2.91
CA GLN A 418 -7.39 -11.34 3.15
C GLN A 418 -6.45 -10.98 2.01
N ALA A 419 -5.45 -10.16 2.32
CA ALA A 419 -4.33 -9.90 1.44
C ALA A 419 -3.41 -11.11 1.49
N GLU A 420 -3.34 -11.89 0.41
CA GLU A 420 -2.30 -12.89 0.23
C GLU A 420 -1.10 -12.21 -0.42
N ILE A 421 0.09 -12.34 0.16
CA ILE A 421 1.29 -11.74 -0.40
C ILE A 421 2.05 -12.80 -1.20
N GLN A 422 2.13 -12.60 -2.51
CA GLN A 422 2.91 -13.44 -3.40
C GLN A 422 4.36 -12.96 -3.43
N VAL A 423 5.30 -13.83 -3.08
CA VAL A 423 6.73 -13.52 -3.12
C VAL A 423 7.31 -13.78 -4.52
N LYS A 424 7.97 -12.77 -5.10
CA LYS A 424 8.68 -12.81 -6.38
C LYS A 424 10.11 -12.28 -6.21
N PRO A 425 11.03 -13.08 -5.64
CA PRO A 425 12.38 -12.62 -5.33
C PRO A 425 13.15 -12.22 -6.59
N SER A 426 13.98 -11.18 -6.48
CA SER A 426 14.88 -10.77 -7.55
C SER A 426 15.99 -11.79 -7.80
N PRO A 427 16.72 -11.75 -8.93
CA PRO A 427 17.83 -12.68 -9.19
C PRO A 427 18.89 -12.67 -8.09
N TYR A 428 19.15 -11.50 -7.49
CA TYR A 428 20.06 -11.36 -6.35
C TYR A 428 19.52 -12.10 -5.12
N LEU A 429 18.26 -11.87 -4.75
CA LEU A 429 17.65 -12.50 -3.59
C LEU A 429 17.51 -14.02 -3.78
N MET A 430 17.16 -14.47 -4.98
CA MET A 430 17.16 -15.90 -5.34
C MET A 430 18.53 -16.54 -5.17
N ALA A 431 19.62 -15.86 -5.58
CA ALA A 431 20.97 -16.37 -5.39
C ALA A 431 21.30 -16.53 -3.90
N LYS A 432 20.92 -15.57 -3.05
CA LYS A 432 21.12 -15.64 -1.60
C LYS A 432 20.31 -16.76 -0.94
N ILE A 433 19.07 -16.96 -1.36
CA ILE A 433 18.23 -18.07 -0.91
C ILE A 433 18.89 -19.42 -1.29
N ASN A 434 19.41 -19.55 -2.51
CA ASN A 434 20.01 -20.80 -2.98
C ASN A 434 21.40 -21.08 -2.39
N GLU A 435 22.23 -20.06 -2.16
CA GLU A 435 23.60 -20.19 -1.62
C GLU A 435 23.68 -20.97 -0.28
N GLY A 436 22.59 -21.03 0.49
CA GLY A 436 22.54 -21.79 1.74
C GLY A 436 21.76 -23.11 1.68
N LEU A 437 21.18 -23.48 0.53
CA LEU A 437 20.48 -24.76 0.33
C LEU A 437 21.42 -25.86 -0.19
N ASP A 438 22.53 -25.48 -0.84
CA ASP A 438 23.54 -26.39 -1.40
C ASP A 438 24.73 -26.64 -0.44
N GLY A 439 24.56 -26.40 0.86
CA GLY A 439 25.56 -26.81 1.87
C GLY A 439 25.71 -28.33 1.93
N PRO A 440 26.79 -28.87 2.55
CA PRO A 440 27.08 -30.31 2.62
C PRO A 440 26.03 -31.17 3.39
N GLU A 441 24.90 -30.57 3.78
CA GLU A 441 23.73 -31.22 4.38
C GLU A 441 22.53 -31.27 3.42
N GLY A 442 22.71 -30.95 2.13
CA GLY A 442 21.81 -31.47 1.10
C GLY A 442 21.77 -33.01 1.18
N PRO A 443 20.68 -33.68 0.76
CA PRO A 443 20.55 -35.13 0.89
C PRO A 443 21.50 -35.86 -0.07
N GLU A 444 22.79 -35.87 0.23
CA GLU A 444 23.77 -36.78 -0.34
C GLU A 444 23.55 -38.16 0.28
N GLY A 445 23.07 -39.10 -0.54
CA GLY A 445 22.96 -40.48 -0.09
C GLY A 445 22.07 -41.42 -0.90
N LEU A 446 21.75 -41.11 -2.16
CA LEU A 446 21.32 -42.12 -3.13
C LEU A 446 22.32 -42.18 -4.29
N GLU A 447 23.60 -42.34 -3.95
CA GLU A 447 24.52 -42.99 -4.88
C GLU A 447 24.01 -44.42 -5.10
N GLY A 448 23.55 -44.67 -6.32
CA GLY A 448 23.03 -45.96 -6.74
C GLY A 448 24.03 -47.07 -6.44
N SER A 449 23.52 -48.15 -5.83
CA SER A 449 24.19 -49.44 -5.78
C SER A 449 24.31 -50.03 -7.18
N GLY A 450 25.24 -49.50 -7.96
CA GLY A 450 25.73 -50.09 -9.20
C GLY A 450 26.54 -51.34 -8.85
N GLY A 451 25.85 -52.46 -8.63
CA GLY A 451 26.45 -53.78 -8.51
C GLY A 451 27.16 -54.17 -9.81
N GLY A 452 28.46 -53.89 -9.88
CA GLY A 452 29.37 -54.54 -10.82
C GLY A 452 29.74 -55.94 -10.30
N PRO A 453 29.75 -56.99 -11.14
CA PRO A 453 30.09 -58.33 -10.70
C PRO A 453 31.61 -58.46 -10.53
N GLU A 454 32.05 -58.90 -9.34
CA GLU A 454 33.43 -59.34 -9.16
C GLU A 454 33.68 -60.70 -9.83
N PRO A 455 34.84 -60.89 -10.46
CA PRO A 455 35.29 -62.20 -10.91
C PRO A 455 35.97 -62.95 -9.76
N PHE A 456 35.53 -64.17 -9.46
CA PHE A 456 36.34 -65.41 -9.43
C PHE A 456 35.47 -66.62 -9.11
#